data_AF-A0A7R9ZNF7-F1
#
_entry.id   AF-A0A7R9ZNF7-F1
#
_cell.length_a   1.000
_cell.length_b   1.000
_cell.length_c   1.000
_cell.angle_alpha   90.00
_cell.angle_beta   90.00
_cell.angle_gamma   90.00
#
_symmetry.space_group_name_H-M   'P 1'
#
loop_
_entity.id
_entity.type
_entity.pdbx_description
1 polymer ?
#
loop_
_entity_poly.entity_id
_entity_poly.type
_entity_poly.pdbx_seq_one_letter_code
_entity_poly.pdbx_strand_id
1 'polypeptide(L)'
;QKAYRASLEYMNHLTLDPVLPQTDNVTVTADFIRQQVTQSGGNPRQVHFDRSLDVNKHPMLVERRKTAKEKRPDENADLRFPMLDLRSHSSRARTKAGNKNMFALFYNIRSLWNDLVETENEEGFQYDYVMFLRDDAMWLMDFDFNDMISREKPSTEVFTLSCDARRPTMHPMEINDHIAIATRQRAELFGNYFEHLFDDIVTECSDQLDDDDFTVSGFRGCNSEMILRWILENKGVEIASVGQAVIPFERSLHVETESGDVEPCFHKFCQSYDMPIHNYGIERCVDMFVEESDD
;
A
#
# COMPACT_ATOMS: atom_id res chain seq x y z
N GLN A 1 9.03 0.51 -21.73
CA GLN A 1 8.09 -0.28 -20.92
C GLN A 1 7.17 0.65 -20.15
N LYS A 2 5.84 0.49 -20.26
CA LYS A 2 4.88 1.23 -19.43
C LYS A 2 4.85 0.54 -18.05
N ALA A 3 5.12 1.26 -16.97
CA ALA A 3 4.91 0.77 -15.60
C ALA A 3 3.48 0.19 -15.49
N TYR A 4 3.30 -0.95 -14.83
CA TYR A 4 1.97 -1.53 -14.55
C TYR A 4 1.17 -0.46 -13.80
N ARG A 5 0.20 0.13 -14.47
CA ARG A 5 -0.65 1.20 -13.98
C ARG A 5 -2.07 0.74 -14.23
N ALA A 6 -2.97 0.97 -13.27
CA ALA A 6 -4.38 0.70 -13.46
C ALA A 6 -4.83 1.32 -14.79
N SER A 7 -5.36 0.50 -15.72
CA SER A 7 -5.93 1.03 -16.95
C SER A 7 -7.27 1.66 -16.59
N LEU A 8 -7.65 2.73 -17.30
CA LEU A 8 -8.97 3.33 -17.09
C LEU A 8 -10.10 2.36 -17.49
N GLU A 9 -9.80 1.33 -18.30
CA GLU A 9 -10.75 0.34 -18.79
C GLU A 9 -11.36 -0.44 -17.63
N TYR A 10 -10.62 -1.35 -16.99
CA TYR A 10 -11.20 -2.18 -15.92
C TYR A 10 -11.60 -1.37 -14.67
N MET A 11 -10.99 -0.18 -14.46
CA MET A 11 -11.32 0.66 -13.30
C MET A 11 -12.76 1.20 -13.33
N ASN A 12 -13.38 1.27 -14.53
CA ASN A 12 -14.79 1.64 -14.66
C ASN A 12 -15.76 0.52 -14.28
N HIS A 13 -15.25 -0.71 -14.15
CA HIS A 13 -16.00 -1.91 -13.80
C HIS A 13 -15.83 -2.30 -12.33
N LEU A 14 -15.16 -1.47 -11.51
CA LEU A 14 -14.93 -1.80 -10.12
C LEU A 14 -16.23 -1.85 -9.34
N THR A 15 -16.39 -2.93 -8.60
CA THR A 15 -17.48 -3.15 -7.65
C THR A 15 -16.91 -3.28 -6.25
N LEU A 16 -17.73 -2.98 -5.25
CA LEU A 16 -17.40 -3.25 -3.85
C LEU A 16 -17.26 -4.76 -3.65
N ASP A 17 -16.56 -5.15 -2.59
CA ASP A 17 -16.54 -6.55 -2.16
C ASP A 17 -17.98 -7.02 -1.92
N PRO A 18 -18.47 -8.04 -2.66
CA PRO A 18 -19.86 -8.50 -2.56
C PRO A 18 -20.19 -9.13 -1.21
N VAL A 19 -19.17 -9.50 -0.43
CA VAL A 19 -19.33 -10.10 0.90
C VAL A 19 -19.64 -9.04 1.96
N LEU A 20 -19.21 -7.79 1.75
CA LEU A 20 -19.48 -6.72 2.72
C LEU A 20 -20.96 -6.30 2.69
N PRO A 21 -21.57 -6.02 3.85
CA PRO A 21 -22.91 -5.46 3.92
C PRO A 21 -22.97 -4.16 3.11
N GLN A 22 -23.91 -4.08 2.16
CA GLN A 22 -24.15 -2.90 1.33
C GLN A 22 -24.91 -1.83 2.15
N THR A 23 -24.22 -1.24 3.13
CA THR A 23 -24.78 -0.28 4.08
C THR A 23 -23.73 0.75 4.51
N ASP A 24 -24.18 2.00 4.69
CA ASP A 24 -23.37 3.06 5.31
C ASP A 24 -23.35 2.98 6.84
N ASN A 25 -24.03 1.99 7.43
CA ASN A 25 -24.08 1.83 8.87
C ASN A 25 -22.83 1.11 9.39
N VAL A 26 -21.87 1.89 9.88
CA VAL A 26 -20.60 1.41 10.46
C VAL A 26 -20.78 0.35 11.56
N THR A 27 -21.86 0.39 12.33
CA THR A 27 -22.14 -0.62 13.36
C THR A 27 -22.47 -1.97 12.73
N VAL A 28 -23.27 -1.98 11.66
CA VAL A 28 -23.61 -3.22 10.93
C VAL A 28 -22.36 -3.82 10.30
N THR A 29 -21.52 -2.99 9.68
CA THR A 29 -20.25 -3.46 9.10
C THR A 29 -19.30 -3.99 10.18
N ALA A 30 -19.22 -3.33 11.34
CA ALA A 30 -18.39 -3.79 12.44
C ALA A 30 -18.85 -5.13 13.01
N ASP A 31 -20.15 -5.30 13.22
CA ASP A 31 -20.70 -6.56 13.74
C ASP A 31 -20.54 -7.70 12.74
N PHE A 32 -20.70 -7.40 11.44
CA PHE A 32 -20.40 -8.34 10.37
C PHE A 32 -18.94 -8.80 10.41
N ILE A 33 -17.97 -7.87 10.46
CA ILE A 33 -16.54 -8.21 10.55
C ILE A 33 -16.26 -9.06 11.80
N ARG A 34 -16.78 -8.66 12.97
CA ARG A 34 -16.60 -9.44 14.21
C ARG A 34 -17.12 -10.87 14.06
N GLN A 35 -18.30 -11.02 13.46
CA GLN A 35 -18.92 -12.31 13.22
C GLN A 35 -18.05 -13.16 12.28
N GLN A 36 -17.60 -12.61 11.14
CA GLN A 36 -16.75 -13.33 10.19
C GLN A 36 -15.43 -13.78 10.84
N VAL A 37 -14.75 -12.89 11.57
CA VAL A 37 -13.51 -13.24 12.28
C VAL A 37 -13.75 -14.35 13.30
N THR A 38 -14.85 -14.28 14.06
CA THR A 38 -15.19 -15.31 15.07
C THR A 38 -15.53 -16.65 14.43
N GLN A 39 -16.27 -16.65 13.32
CA GLN A 39 -16.62 -17.86 12.58
C GLN A 39 -15.38 -18.56 12.00
N SER A 40 -14.36 -17.79 11.62
CA SER A 40 -13.06 -18.31 11.18
C SER A 40 -12.14 -18.72 12.36
N GLY A 41 -12.64 -18.73 13.59
CA GLY A 41 -11.87 -19.14 14.79
C GLY A 41 -11.00 -18.05 15.39
N GLY A 42 -11.09 -16.82 14.89
CA GLY A 42 -10.41 -15.66 15.46
C GLY A 42 -11.14 -15.08 16.68
N ASN A 43 -10.46 -14.18 17.39
CA ASN A 43 -11.06 -13.39 18.47
C ASN A 43 -10.79 -11.90 18.23
N PRO A 44 -11.72 -11.16 17.62
CA PRO A 44 -11.52 -9.75 17.35
C PRO A 44 -11.53 -8.96 18.66
N ARG A 45 -10.36 -8.47 19.09
CA ARG A 45 -10.27 -7.64 20.31
C ARG A 45 -10.96 -6.29 20.13
N GLN A 46 -10.73 -5.68 18.96
CA GLN A 46 -11.26 -4.37 18.63
C GLN A 46 -11.61 -4.33 17.15
N VAL A 47 -12.69 -3.62 16.83
CA VAL A 47 -13.05 -3.27 15.46
C VAL A 47 -13.43 -1.80 15.52
N HIS A 48 -12.60 -0.97 14.90
CA HIS A 48 -12.73 0.47 14.93
C HIS A 48 -13.09 1.00 13.54
N PHE A 49 -14.01 1.95 13.50
CA PHE A 49 -14.47 2.60 12.28
C PHE A 49 -14.50 4.10 12.50
N ASP A 50 -13.55 4.79 11.89
CA ASP A 50 -13.60 6.24 11.80
C ASP A 50 -14.27 6.69 10.51
N ARG A 51 -15.11 7.72 10.63
CA ARG A 51 -15.51 8.50 9.45
C ARG A 51 -14.27 9.22 8.95
N SER A 52 -14.01 9.12 7.64
CA SER A 52 -12.75 9.54 7.02
C SER A 52 -12.18 10.81 7.66
N LEU A 53 -10.96 10.71 8.20
CA LEU A 53 -10.30 11.85 8.80
C LEU A 53 -10.00 12.90 7.73
N ASP A 54 -10.31 14.16 8.03
CA ASP A 54 -10.06 15.26 7.11
C ASP A 54 -8.59 15.67 7.15
N VAL A 55 -7.75 14.92 6.42
CA VAL A 55 -6.30 15.16 6.31
C VAL A 55 -5.97 16.58 5.85
N ASN A 56 -6.87 17.27 5.14
CA ASN A 56 -6.64 18.62 4.66
C ASN A 56 -6.58 19.66 5.78
N LYS A 57 -7.10 19.34 6.96
CA LYS A 57 -7.03 20.18 8.17
C LYS A 57 -5.79 19.91 9.01
N HIS A 58 -4.98 18.90 8.67
CA HIS A 58 -3.80 18.58 9.47
C HIS A 58 -2.78 19.73 9.42
N PRO A 59 -2.29 20.26 10.57
CA PRO A 59 -1.45 21.45 10.61
C PRO A 59 -0.18 21.38 9.74
N MET A 60 0.53 20.24 9.77
CA MET A 60 1.75 20.05 8.95
C MET A 60 1.47 20.15 7.44
N LEU A 61 0.32 19.63 6.99
CA LEU A 61 -0.05 19.67 5.57
C LEU A 61 -0.52 21.06 5.16
N VAL A 62 -1.26 21.75 6.04
CA VAL A 62 -1.67 23.15 5.83
C VAL A 62 -0.47 24.06 5.66
N GLU A 63 0.48 24.00 6.61
CA GLU A 63 1.68 24.85 6.56
C GLU A 63 2.53 24.52 5.33
N ARG A 64 2.74 23.23 5.03
CA ARG A 64 3.48 22.83 3.84
C ARG A 64 2.85 23.37 2.55
N ARG A 65 1.52 23.26 2.41
CA ARG A 65 0.82 23.75 1.22
C ARG A 65 0.92 25.26 1.08
N LYS A 66 0.87 25.98 2.20
CA LYS A 66 1.11 27.43 2.24
C LYS A 66 2.51 27.78 1.76
N THR A 67 3.56 27.16 2.31
CA THR A 67 4.95 27.36 1.86
C THR A 67 5.13 27.02 0.37
N ALA A 68 4.50 25.93 -0.10
CA ALA A 68 4.56 25.54 -1.51
C ALA A 68 3.91 26.60 -2.42
N LYS A 69 2.79 27.20 -2.00
CA LYS A 69 2.11 28.28 -2.72
C LYS A 69 2.87 29.59 -2.70
N GLU A 70 3.55 29.93 -1.62
CA GLU A 70 4.44 31.10 -1.57
C GLU A 70 5.59 30.96 -2.56
N LYS A 71 6.19 29.75 -2.66
CA LYS A 71 7.29 29.47 -3.60
C LYS A 71 6.81 29.36 -5.06
N ARG A 72 5.61 28.82 -5.29
CA ARG A 72 5.06 28.51 -6.62
C ARG A 72 3.55 28.80 -6.67
N PRO A 73 3.15 30.07 -6.82
CA PRO A 73 1.73 30.49 -6.73
C PRO A 73 0.82 29.77 -7.73
N ASP A 74 1.30 29.56 -8.95
CA ASP A 74 0.53 29.00 -10.07
C ASP A 74 0.50 27.45 -10.09
N GLU A 75 1.28 26.79 -9.24
CA GLU A 75 1.37 25.32 -9.20
C GLU A 75 0.45 24.74 -8.12
N ASN A 76 -0.08 23.53 -8.33
CA ASN A 76 -0.79 22.84 -7.25
C ASN A 76 0.20 22.42 -6.16
N ALA A 77 -0.12 22.71 -4.89
CA ALA A 77 0.78 22.47 -3.75
C ALA A 77 1.13 20.99 -3.53
N ASP A 78 0.26 20.07 -3.96
CA ASP A 78 0.45 18.62 -3.79
C ASP A 78 1.16 17.98 -5.00
N LEU A 79 1.58 18.77 -6.00
CA LEU A 79 2.17 18.20 -7.21
C LEU A 79 3.59 17.63 -7.01
N ARG A 80 4.32 18.16 -6.04
CA ARG A 80 5.75 17.88 -5.87
C ARG A 80 6.12 17.11 -4.60
N PHE A 81 5.13 16.68 -3.83
CA PHE A 81 5.39 16.02 -2.56
C PHE A 81 4.17 15.23 -2.07
N PRO A 82 4.37 14.03 -1.47
CA PRO A 82 5.68 13.41 -1.19
C PRO A 82 6.36 12.82 -2.42
N MET A 83 5.62 12.37 -3.43
CA MET A 83 6.22 11.86 -4.67
C MET A 83 6.37 12.95 -5.72
N LEU A 84 7.27 12.71 -6.67
CA LEU A 84 7.57 13.62 -7.76
C LEU A 84 7.69 12.91 -9.11
N ASP A 85 6.76 13.18 -10.02
CA ASP A 85 6.86 12.76 -11.43
C ASP A 85 6.29 13.88 -12.32
N LEU A 86 7.19 14.59 -13.00
CA LEU A 86 6.86 15.76 -13.83
C LEU A 86 6.98 15.51 -15.33
N ARG A 87 7.22 14.25 -15.74
CA ARG A 87 7.57 13.86 -17.12
C ARG A 87 6.52 14.21 -18.17
N SER A 88 5.23 14.22 -17.79
CA SER A 88 4.14 14.55 -18.71
C SER A 88 2.96 15.19 -17.96
N HIS A 89 2.05 15.85 -18.69
CA HIS A 89 0.82 16.38 -18.08
C HIS A 89 0.00 15.28 -17.39
N SER A 90 -0.11 14.10 -18.02
CA SER A 90 -0.80 12.94 -17.43
C SER A 90 -0.09 12.45 -16.16
N SER A 91 1.26 12.44 -16.14
CA SER A 91 2.02 12.10 -14.94
C SER A 91 1.75 13.09 -13.83
N ARG A 92 1.81 14.39 -14.10
CA ARG A 92 1.54 15.44 -13.11
C ARG A 92 0.15 15.32 -12.49
N ALA A 93 -0.87 15.08 -13.31
CA ALA A 93 -2.24 14.88 -12.83
C ALA A 93 -2.33 13.69 -11.87
N ARG A 94 -1.69 12.57 -12.22
CA ARG A 94 -1.62 11.37 -11.38
C ARG A 94 -0.80 11.58 -10.12
N THR A 95 0.37 12.20 -10.20
CA THR A 95 1.24 12.50 -9.04
C THR A 95 0.50 13.33 -8.02
N LYS A 96 -0.21 14.38 -8.45
CA LYS A 96 -1.07 15.19 -7.59
C LYS A 96 -2.13 14.34 -6.86
N ALA A 97 -2.82 13.46 -7.59
CA ALA A 97 -3.82 12.59 -7.00
C ALA A 97 -3.20 11.55 -6.05
N GLY A 98 -2.10 10.93 -6.47
CA GLY A 98 -1.35 9.95 -5.68
C GLY A 98 -0.83 10.54 -4.37
N ASN A 99 -0.29 11.75 -4.38
CA ASN A 99 0.16 12.45 -3.18
C ASN A 99 -0.97 12.72 -2.21
N LYS A 100 -2.14 13.17 -2.69
CA LYS A 100 -3.34 13.34 -1.85
C LYS A 100 -3.80 12.02 -1.23
N ASN A 101 -3.84 10.96 -2.02
CA ASN A 101 -4.24 9.63 -1.56
C ASN A 101 -3.23 9.08 -0.54
N MET A 102 -1.94 9.35 -0.74
CA MET A 102 -0.87 8.96 0.17
C MET A 102 -1.03 9.64 1.54
N PHE A 103 -1.31 10.95 1.56
CA PHE A 103 -1.61 11.64 2.83
C PHE A 103 -2.84 11.07 3.52
N ALA A 104 -3.93 10.87 2.78
CA ALA A 104 -5.14 10.30 3.35
C ALA A 104 -4.88 8.91 3.94
N LEU A 105 -4.23 8.02 3.19
CA LEU A 105 -3.90 6.67 3.62
C LEU A 105 -3.07 6.68 4.92
N PHE A 106 -1.91 7.35 4.91
CA PHE A 106 -1.00 7.29 6.04
C PHE A 106 -1.49 8.10 7.25
N TYR A 107 -2.34 9.10 7.05
CA TYR A 107 -3.00 9.77 8.16
C TYR A 107 -4.05 8.88 8.84
N ASN A 108 -4.81 8.10 8.07
CA ASN A 108 -5.74 7.11 8.65
C ASN A 108 -4.96 5.98 9.36
N ILE A 109 -3.85 5.49 8.79
CA ILE A 109 -2.97 4.51 9.46
C ILE A 109 -2.46 5.07 10.79
N ARG A 110 -2.04 6.33 10.84
CA ARG A 110 -1.61 6.98 12.08
C ARG A 110 -2.71 7.02 13.14
N SER A 111 -3.96 7.25 12.75
CA SER A 111 -5.07 7.20 13.69
C SER A 111 -5.24 5.80 14.28
N LEU A 112 -5.31 4.79 13.41
CA LEU A 112 -5.40 3.39 13.83
C LEU A 112 -4.22 2.98 14.72
N TRP A 113 -3.02 3.50 14.44
CA TRP A 113 -1.85 3.29 15.25
C TRP A 113 -1.97 3.89 16.65
N ASN A 114 -2.49 5.12 16.77
CA ASN A 114 -2.70 5.75 18.07
C ASN A 114 -3.71 4.95 18.90
N ASP A 115 -4.80 4.49 18.28
CA ASP A 115 -5.83 3.68 18.95
C ASP A 115 -5.27 2.33 19.42
N LEU A 116 -4.41 1.70 18.58
CA LEU A 116 -3.69 0.48 18.94
C LEU A 116 -2.80 0.70 20.18
N VAL A 117 -2.01 1.77 20.18
CA VAL A 117 -1.10 2.11 21.29
C VAL A 117 -1.88 2.43 22.56
N GLU A 118 -2.97 3.16 22.47
CA GLU A 118 -3.86 3.45 23.60
C GLU A 118 -4.41 2.14 24.19
N THR A 119 -4.91 1.25 23.34
CA THR A 119 -5.45 -0.05 23.77
C THR A 119 -4.39 -0.94 24.43
N GLU A 120 -3.18 -1.02 23.85
CA GLU A 120 -2.05 -1.75 24.46
C GLU A 120 -1.72 -1.22 25.87
N ASN A 121 -1.71 0.10 26.03
CA ASN A 121 -1.45 0.74 27.31
C ASN A 121 -2.56 0.51 28.34
N GLU A 122 -3.83 0.60 27.94
CA GLU A 122 -4.99 0.41 28.80
C GLU A 122 -5.11 -1.03 29.30
N GLU A 123 -4.89 -2.00 28.41
CA GLU A 123 -5.02 -3.43 28.69
C GLU A 123 -3.72 -4.05 29.24
N GLY A 124 -2.63 -3.28 29.28
CA GLY A 124 -1.36 -3.72 29.87
C GLY A 124 -0.67 -4.84 29.09
N PHE A 125 -0.79 -4.85 27.76
CA PHE A 125 -0.09 -5.79 26.88
C PHE A 125 0.50 -5.07 25.67
N GLN A 126 1.42 -5.72 24.98
CA GLN A 126 1.94 -5.25 23.71
C GLN A 126 1.94 -6.41 22.71
N TYR A 127 1.60 -6.16 21.44
CA TYR A 127 1.78 -7.17 20.41
C TYR A 127 3.27 -7.41 20.17
N ASP A 128 3.67 -8.62 19.78
CA ASP A 128 5.06 -8.91 19.37
C ASP A 128 5.34 -8.43 17.95
N TYR A 129 4.31 -8.50 17.09
CA TYR A 129 4.35 -8.13 15.69
C TYR A 129 3.07 -7.41 15.28
N VAL A 130 3.18 -6.55 14.28
CA VAL A 130 2.05 -5.82 13.69
C VAL A 130 2.08 -6.02 12.18
N MET A 131 0.93 -6.36 11.61
CA MET A 131 0.73 -6.49 10.17
C MET A 131 -0.03 -5.27 9.65
N PHE A 132 0.57 -4.56 8.71
CA PHE A 132 -0.08 -3.55 7.87
C PHE A 132 -0.47 -4.23 6.56
N LEU A 133 -1.77 -4.37 6.33
CA LEU A 133 -2.33 -5.05 5.17
C LEU A 133 -3.29 -4.11 4.45
N ARG A 134 -3.20 -4.03 3.12
CA ARG A 134 -4.19 -3.32 2.32
C ARG A 134 -5.51 -4.09 2.30
N ASP A 135 -6.61 -3.36 2.24
CA ASP A 135 -7.98 -3.90 2.19
C ASP A 135 -8.28 -4.67 0.90
N ASP A 136 -7.51 -4.40 -0.17
CA ASP A 136 -7.59 -5.11 -1.44
C ASP A 136 -6.69 -6.36 -1.51
N ALA A 137 -6.30 -6.92 -0.37
CA ALA A 137 -5.52 -8.16 -0.28
C ALA A 137 -6.43 -9.40 -0.30
N MET A 138 -6.16 -10.32 -1.24
CA MET A 138 -6.79 -11.63 -1.30
C MET A 138 -5.79 -12.73 -0.97
N TRP A 139 -6.07 -13.46 0.10
CA TRP A 139 -5.31 -14.64 0.50
C TRP A 139 -5.60 -15.81 -0.45
N LEU A 140 -4.55 -16.40 -1.00
CA LEU A 140 -4.61 -17.52 -1.95
C LEU A 140 -4.49 -18.88 -1.27
N MET A 141 -3.97 -18.91 -0.05
CA MET A 141 -3.90 -20.07 0.84
C MET A 141 -3.69 -19.58 2.28
N ASP A 142 -3.73 -20.50 3.25
CA ASP A 142 -3.53 -20.17 4.66
C ASP A 142 -2.13 -19.59 4.90
N PHE A 143 -2.08 -18.49 5.66
CA PHE A 143 -0.85 -17.84 6.06
C PHE A 143 -0.31 -18.43 7.37
N ASP A 144 0.86 -19.09 7.31
CA ASP A 144 1.57 -19.56 8.50
C ASP A 144 2.63 -18.55 8.93
N PHE A 145 2.26 -17.73 9.91
CA PHE A 145 3.12 -16.70 10.47
C PHE A 145 4.39 -17.28 11.15
N ASN A 146 4.28 -18.45 11.79
CA ASN A 146 5.40 -19.07 12.49
C ASN A 146 6.42 -19.64 11.50
N ASP A 147 5.94 -20.27 10.42
CA ASP A 147 6.78 -20.73 9.32
C ASP A 147 7.54 -19.54 8.70
N MET A 148 6.86 -18.42 8.43
CA MET A 148 7.49 -17.20 7.92
C MET A 148 8.63 -16.70 8.83
N ILE A 149 8.37 -16.50 10.13
CA ILE A 149 9.41 -16.02 11.06
C ILE A 149 10.59 -17.01 11.13
N SER A 150 10.31 -18.31 11.14
CA SER A 150 11.33 -19.34 11.31
C SER A 150 12.31 -19.46 10.13
N ARG A 151 11.91 -19.02 8.93
CA ARG A 151 12.73 -19.04 7.72
C ARG A 151 13.75 -17.90 7.66
N GLU A 152 13.47 -16.82 8.36
CA GLU A 152 14.23 -15.59 8.26
C GLU A 152 15.25 -15.46 9.39
N LYS A 153 16.18 -14.52 9.22
CA LYS A 153 17.21 -14.27 10.25
C LYS A 153 16.55 -13.77 11.53
N PRO A 154 17.09 -14.12 12.72
CA PRO A 154 16.62 -13.55 13.98
C PRO A 154 16.75 -12.02 14.07
N SER A 155 17.60 -11.42 13.22
CA SER A 155 17.77 -9.97 13.12
C SER A 155 16.76 -9.30 12.18
N THR A 156 15.94 -10.04 11.45
CA THR A 156 14.94 -9.45 10.54
C THR A 156 13.84 -8.78 11.36
N GLU A 157 13.59 -7.51 11.08
CA GLU A 157 12.63 -6.72 11.85
C GLU A 157 11.38 -6.36 11.04
N VAL A 158 11.48 -6.36 9.71
CA VAL A 158 10.38 -6.10 8.79
C VAL A 158 10.36 -7.15 7.68
N PHE A 159 9.18 -7.68 7.39
CA PHE A 159 8.91 -8.62 6.33
C PHE A 159 7.97 -7.97 5.32
N THR A 160 8.35 -7.99 4.05
CA THR A 160 7.54 -7.49 2.93
C THR A 160 7.40 -8.58 1.88
N LEU A 161 6.38 -8.50 1.03
CA LEU A 161 6.21 -9.44 -0.07
C LEU A 161 7.29 -9.22 -1.15
N SER A 162 7.98 -10.29 -1.56
CA SER A 162 8.87 -10.26 -2.71
C SER A 162 8.07 -10.26 -4.02
N CYS A 163 8.36 -9.28 -4.87
CA CYS A 163 7.77 -9.10 -6.19
C CYS A 163 8.83 -9.04 -7.30
N ASP A 164 9.95 -9.73 -7.13
CA ASP A 164 11.09 -9.69 -8.06
C ASP A 164 10.78 -10.28 -9.45
N ALA A 165 9.78 -11.16 -9.57
CA ALA A 165 9.27 -11.70 -10.83
C ALA A 165 8.13 -10.86 -11.46
N ARG A 166 7.79 -9.72 -10.86
CA ARG A 166 6.74 -8.82 -11.37
C ARG A 166 7.09 -8.26 -12.75
N ARG A 167 6.05 -8.07 -13.57
CA ARG A 167 6.15 -7.38 -14.87
C ARG A 167 5.29 -6.09 -14.89
N PRO A 168 5.89 -4.92 -15.20
CA PRO A 168 7.32 -4.69 -15.40
C PRO A 168 8.08 -4.81 -14.07
N THR A 169 9.38 -5.05 -14.18
CA THR A 169 10.28 -5.26 -13.04
C THR A 169 10.24 -4.05 -12.10
N MET A 170 10.24 -4.33 -10.80
CA MET A 170 10.36 -3.30 -9.77
C MET A 170 11.75 -2.66 -9.83
N HIS A 171 11.82 -1.39 -9.47
CA HIS A 171 13.10 -0.73 -9.32
C HIS A 171 13.89 -1.39 -8.17
N PRO A 172 15.23 -1.50 -8.24
CA PRO A 172 16.03 -2.10 -7.18
C PRO A 172 15.90 -1.43 -5.80
N MET A 173 15.41 -0.18 -5.75
CA MET A 173 15.12 0.58 -4.52
C MET A 173 13.64 0.55 -4.10
N GLU A 174 12.75 -0.09 -4.86
CA GLU A 174 11.37 -0.27 -4.44
C GLU A 174 11.28 -1.45 -3.46
N ILE A 175 10.38 -1.35 -2.48
CA ILE A 175 9.88 -2.49 -1.71
C ILE A 175 8.38 -2.58 -1.89
N ASN A 176 7.80 -3.74 -1.61
CA ASN A 176 6.36 -3.88 -1.64
C ASN A 176 5.72 -3.17 -0.44
N ASP A 177 4.68 -2.35 -0.69
CA ASP A 177 3.90 -1.64 0.35
C ASP A 177 2.47 -2.19 0.51
N HIS A 178 2.20 -3.36 -0.06
CA HIS A 178 0.88 -4.00 -0.02
C HIS A 178 0.68 -4.77 1.28
N ILE A 179 1.77 -5.36 1.79
CA ILE A 179 1.87 -5.92 3.14
C ILE A 179 3.19 -5.47 3.76
N ALA A 180 3.15 -5.17 5.05
CA ALA A 180 4.34 -5.12 5.88
C ALA A 180 4.04 -5.78 7.21
N ILE A 181 4.85 -6.77 7.59
CA ILE A 181 4.79 -7.33 8.94
C ILE A 181 6.05 -6.86 9.64
N ALA A 182 5.90 -6.21 10.79
CA ALA A 182 7.03 -5.65 11.52
C ALA A 182 7.02 -6.16 12.95
N THR A 183 8.21 -6.32 13.54
CA THR A 183 8.32 -6.39 14.99
C THR A 183 7.67 -5.16 15.58
N ARG A 184 7.07 -5.29 16.76
CA ARG A 184 6.34 -4.20 17.39
C ARG A 184 7.15 -2.91 17.55
N GLN A 185 8.45 -3.04 17.82
CA GLN A 185 9.37 -1.90 17.89
C GLN A 185 9.47 -1.15 16.55
N ARG A 186 9.57 -1.87 15.42
CA ARG A 186 9.70 -1.25 14.10
C ARG A 186 8.37 -0.89 13.45
N ALA A 187 7.27 -1.49 13.89
CA ALA A 187 5.91 -1.13 13.48
C ALA A 187 5.58 0.35 13.72
N GLU A 188 6.22 1.00 14.70
CA GLU A 188 6.08 2.43 14.95
C GLU A 188 6.44 3.31 13.75
N LEU A 189 7.42 2.89 12.93
CA LEU A 189 7.80 3.63 11.73
C LEU A 189 6.67 3.64 10.68
N PHE A 190 5.89 2.58 10.60
CA PHE A 190 4.73 2.47 9.71
C PHE A 190 3.53 3.22 10.28
N GLY A 191 3.27 3.06 11.59
CA GLY A 191 2.21 3.76 12.31
C GLY A 191 2.37 5.29 12.24
N ASN A 192 3.60 5.77 12.41
CA ASN A 192 3.94 7.20 12.36
C ASN A 192 4.48 7.65 10.99
N TYR A 193 4.32 6.83 9.94
CA TYR A 193 4.88 7.11 8.62
C TYR A 193 4.45 8.46 8.04
N PHE A 194 3.21 8.88 8.34
CA PHE A 194 2.71 10.20 7.92
C PHE A 194 3.60 11.35 8.38
N GLU A 195 4.15 11.29 9.60
CA GLU A 195 5.04 12.33 10.13
C GLU A 195 6.39 12.29 9.44
N HIS A 196 6.95 11.09 9.25
CA HIS A 196 8.23 10.87 8.58
C HIS A 196 8.26 11.39 7.14
N LEU A 197 7.11 11.48 6.46
CA LEU A 197 7.04 12.08 5.13
C LEU A 197 7.47 13.56 5.13
N PHE A 198 7.25 14.29 6.22
CA PHE A 198 7.54 15.73 6.31
C PHE A 198 8.98 16.05 6.71
N ASP A 199 9.77 15.03 7.04
CA ASP A 199 11.22 15.16 7.21
C ASP A 199 11.88 15.46 5.85
N ASP A 200 13.17 15.86 5.85
CA ASP A 200 13.94 16.14 4.61
C ASP A 200 14.20 14.89 3.74
N ILE A 201 13.70 13.73 4.19
CA ILE A 201 13.85 12.39 3.62
C ILE A 201 13.41 12.29 2.15
N VAL A 202 12.34 12.97 1.75
CA VAL A 202 11.86 12.91 0.35
C VAL A 202 12.88 13.46 -0.63
N THR A 203 13.59 14.53 -0.23
CA THR A 203 14.65 15.13 -1.05
C THR A 203 15.85 14.20 -1.07
N GLU A 204 16.29 13.72 0.09
CA GLU A 204 17.43 12.82 0.22
C GLU A 204 17.26 11.52 -0.58
N CYS A 205 16.05 10.93 -0.56
CA CYS A 205 15.74 9.75 -1.38
C CYS A 205 15.93 10.05 -2.87
N SER A 206 15.47 11.22 -3.32
CA SER A 206 15.58 11.59 -4.74
C SER A 206 17.01 11.87 -5.16
N ASP A 207 17.87 12.30 -4.23
CA ASP A 207 19.29 12.59 -4.49
C ASP A 207 20.15 11.31 -4.69
N GLN A 208 19.64 10.13 -4.35
CA GLN A 208 20.30 8.83 -4.61
C GLN A 208 19.91 8.16 -5.92
N LEU A 209 18.95 8.72 -6.67
CA LEU A 209 18.59 8.18 -7.97
C LEU A 209 19.65 8.58 -9.00
N ASP A 210 20.04 7.63 -9.85
CA ASP A 210 21.01 7.90 -10.92
C ASP A 210 20.38 8.82 -11.98
N ASP A 211 21.19 9.59 -12.72
CA ASP A 211 20.73 10.47 -13.80
C ASP A 211 19.87 9.72 -14.85
N ASP A 212 20.11 8.42 -15.03
CA ASP A 212 19.36 7.55 -15.94
C ASP A 212 17.95 7.17 -15.42
N ASP A 213 17.71 7.25 -14.10
CA ASP A 213 16.38 7.05 -13.49
C ASP A 213 15.45 8.25 -13.75
N PHE A 214 16.04 9.42 -14.05
CA PHE A 214 15.37 10.59 -14.60
C PHE A 214 15.19 10.46 -16.12
N THR A 215 14.50 9.40 -16.57
CA THR A 215 14.33 9.05 -18.00
C THR A 215 14.10 10.25 -18.93
N VAL A 216 14.92 10.35 -20.00
CA VAL A 216 14.88 11.00 -21.35
C VAL A 216 13.93 12.19 -21.66
N SER A 217 12.86 12.45 -20.89
CA SER A 217 11.93 13.57 -21.10
C SER A 217 11.37 14.21 -19.83
N GLY A 218 11.96 13.99 -18.65
CA GLY A 218 11.66 14.82 -17.47
C GLY A 218 12.04 14.25 -16.10
N PHE A 219 11.87 15.09 -15.08
CA PHE A 219 12.25 14.81 -13.68
C PHE A 219 11.29 13.82 -13.00
N ARG A 220 11.81 12.66 -12.56
CA ARG A 220 11.15 11.67 -11.69
C ARG A 220 11.99 11.54 -10.41
N GLY A 221 11.40 11.80 -9.25
CA GLY A 221 12.00 11.49 -7.95
C GLY A 221 11.51 10.15 -7.42
N CYS A 222 11.70 9.92 -6.13
CA CYS A 222 11.23 8.70 -5.48
C CYS A 222 9.70 8.54 -5.54
N ASN A 223 9.23 7.30 -5.73
CA ASN A 223 7.84 6.94 -5.50
C ASN A 223 7.63 6.51 -4.03
N SER A 224 6.39 6.17 -3.66
CA SER A 224 6.04 5.80 -2.28
C SER A 224 6.81 4.60 -1.75
N GLU A 225 7.02 3.59 -2.59
CA GLU A 225 7.74 2.35 -2.26
C GLU A 225 9.24 2.63 -1.99
N MET A 226 9.87 3.49 -2.80
CA MET A 226 11.26 3.93 -2.59
C MET A 226 11.41 4.77 -1.31
N ILE A 227 10.49 5.71 -1.07
CA ILE A 227 10.52 6.55 0.14
C ILE A 227 10.35 5.67 1.39
N LEU A 228 9.49 4.66 1.34
CA LEU A 228 9.29 3.75 2.47
C LEU A 228 10.57 2.96 2.76
N ARG A 229 11.17 2.35 1.73
CA ARG A 229 12.44 1.64 1.86
C ARG A 229 13.51 2.53 2.49
N TRP A 230 13.66 3.74 1.95
CA TRP A 230 14.62 4.71 2.43
C TRP A 230 14.47 5.02 3.91
N ILE A 231 13.23 5.28 4.36
CA ILE A 231 12.94 5.57 5.76
C ILE A 231 13.37 4.41 6.65
N LEU A 232 13.09 3.17 6.24
CA LEU A 232 13.46 1.98 6.99
C LEU A 232 15.00 1.79 7.05
N GLU A 233 15.67 1.86 5.90
CA GLU A 233 17.13 1.69 5.81
C GLU A 233 17.87 2.79 6.60
N ASN A 234 17.45 4.05 6.52
CA ASN A 234 18.03 5.15 7.30
C ASN A 234 17.83 5.02 8.82
N LYS A 235 16.86 4.21 9.25
CA LYS A 235 16.62 3.86 10.65
C LYS A 235 17.30 2.55 11.06
N GLY A 236 18.14 2.00 10.18
CA GLY A 236 18.89 0.77 10.41
C GLY A 236 17.97 -0.44 10.62
N VAL A 237 16.87 -0.51 9.86
CA VAL A 237 15.92 -1.62 9.92
C VAL A 237 16.35 -2.70 8.95
N GLU A 238 16.47 -3.94 9.41
CA GLU A 238 16.69 -5.10 8.55
C GLU A 238 15.35 -5.55 7.93
N ILE A 239 15.29 -5.53 6.60
CA ILE A 239 14.08 -5.87 5.81
C ILE A 239 14.32 -7.20 5.09
N ALA A 240 13.39 -8.15 5.23
CA ALA A 240 13.32 -9.34 4.39
C ALA A 240 12.23 -9.19 3.33
N SER A 241 12.57 -9.54 2.08
CA SER A 241 11.60 -9.73 1.01
C SER A 241 11.24 -11.21 0.96
N VAL A 242 10.05 -11.55 1.43
CA VAL A 242 9.57 -12.92 1.60
C VAL A 242 8.79 -13.35 0.37
N GLY A 243 9.11 -14.52 -0.17
CA GLY A 243 8.44 -15.04 -1.36
C GLY A 243 6.97 -15.38 -1.14
N GLN A 244 6.21 -15.40 -2.23
CA GLN A 244 4.75 -15.40 -2.17
C GLN A 244 4.14 -16.74 -1.71
N ALA A 245 4.85 -17.86 -1.83
CA ALA A 245 4.39 -19.11 -1.22
C ALA A 245 4.34 -19.05 0.33
N VAL A 246 5.07 -18.10 0.95
CA VAL A 246 5.11 -17.91 2.41
C VAL A 246 4.23 -16.74 2.84
N ILE A 247 4.14 -15.68 2.04
CA ILE A 247 3.12 -14.63 2.18
C ILE A 247 2.12 -14.75 1.02
N PRO A 248 1.11 -15.64 1.12
CA PRO A 248 0.29 -16.06 0.01
C PRO A 248 -0.89 -15.13 -0.25
N PHE A 249 -0.61 -13.87 -0.59
CA PHE A 249 -1.65 -12.96 -1.05
C PHE A 249 -1.29 -12.30 -2.37
N GLU A 250 -2.33 -11.83 -3.03
CA GLU A 250 -2.25 -10.92 -4.16
C GLU A 250 -3.15 -9.73 -3.88
N ARG A 251 -2.81 -8.59 -4.49
CA ARG A 251 -3.78 -7.51 -4.56
C ARG A 251 -4.83 -7.86 -5.60
N SER A 252 -6.08 -7.74 -5.22
CA SER A 252 -7.21 -8.14 -6.05
C SER A 252 -8.30 -7.08 -6.03
N LEU A 253 -9.09 -7.04 -7.09
CA LEU A 253 -10.27 -6.20 -7.20
C LEU A 253 -11.43 -7.07 -7.64
N HIS A 254 -12.64 -6.66 -7.29
CA HIS A 254 -13.85 -7.21 -7.88
C HIS A 254 -14.26 -6.34 -9.06
N VAL A 255 -14.47 -6.97 -10.21
CA VAL A 255 -14.87 -6.29 -11.46
C VAL A 255 -16.16 -6.90 -12.01
N GLU A 256 -17.05 -6.06 -12.52
CA GLU A 256 -18.24 -6.47 -13.26
C GLU A 256 -17.85 -6.73 -14.73
N THR A 257 -17.98 -7.99 -15.14
CA THR A 257 -17.69 -8.47 -16.50
C THR A 257 -18.78 -8.07 -17.49
N GLU A 258 -18.55 -8.30 -18.79
CA GLU A 258 -19.55 -8.00 -19.84
C GLU A 258 -20.84 -8.82 -19.71
N SER A 259 -20.79 -10.00 -19.08
CA SER A 259 -21.98 -10.81 -18.78
C SER A 259 -22.80 -10.25 -17.62
N GLY A 260 -22.27 -9.27 -16.88
CA GLY A 260 -22.83 -8.75 -15.62
C GLY A 260 -22.43 -9.57 -14.39
N ASP A 261 -21.55 -10.56 -14.54
CA ASP A 261 -21.03 -11.33 -13.41
C ASP A 261 -19.92 -10.56 -12.70
N VAL A 262 -19.84 -10.68 -11.37
CA VAL A 262 -18.78 -10.07 -10.56
C VAL A 262 -17.69 -11.10 -10.29
N GLU A 263 -16.49 -10.83 -10.79
CA GLU A 263 -15.35 -11.73 -10.68
C GLU A 263 -14.14 -11.06 -10.01
N PRO A 264 -13.36 -11.79 -9.20
CA PRO A 264 -12.10 -11.29 -8.67
C PRO A 264 -11.02 -11.32 -9.76
N CYS A 265 -10.12 -10.33 -9.74
CA CYS A 265 -8.98 -10.24 -10.65
C CYS A 265 -7.76 -9.66 -9.95
N PHE A 266 -6.55 -10.00 -10.41
CA PHE A 266 -5.32 -9.49 -9.82
C PHE A 266 -4.98 -8.06 -10.26
N HIS A 267 -4.92 -7.17 -9.28
CA HIS A 267 -4.44 -5.80 -9.41
C HIS A 267 -2.98 -5.71 -8.96
N LYS A 268 -2.07 -5.25 -9.85
CA LYS A 268 -0.62 -5.21 -9.58
C LYS A 268 -0.06 -6.58 -9.18
N PHE A 269 -0.39 -7.59 -9.98
CA PHE A 269 0.10 -8.96 -9.86
C PHE A 269 1.59 -8.99 -9.50
N CYS A 270 1.89 -9.63 -8.38
CA CYS A 270 3.22 -9.71 -7.79
C CYS A 270 3.62 -11.18 -7.71
N GLN A 271 4.83 -11.54 -8.14
CA GLN A 271 5.34 -12.90 -7.98
C GLN A 271 6.78 -12.85 -7.52
N SER A 272 7.22 -13.92 -6.83
CA SER A 272 8.64 -14.12 -6.56
C SER A 272 9.25 -15.19 -7.47
N TYR A 273 10.52 -15.03 -7.84
CA TYR A 273 11.25 -16.07 -8.59
C TYR A 273 11.52 -17.31 -7.73
N ASP A 274 11.89 -17.11 -6.47
CA ASP A 274 12.34 -18.20 -5.60
C ASP A 274 11.20 -19.04 -5.04
N MET A 275 10.04 -18.43 -4.76
CA MET A 275 8.89 -19.09 -4.13
C MET A 275 7.57 -18.55 -4.72
N PRO A 276 7.30 -18.80 -6.01
CA PRO A 276 6.07 -18.35 -6.66
C PRO A 276 4.85 -19.07 -6.10
N ILE A 277 3.66 -18.51 -6.35
CA ILE A 277 2.38 -19.14 -6.00
C ILE A 277 1.54 -19.40 -7.25
N HIS A 278 0.69 -20.43 -7.22
CA HIS A 278 -0.27 -20.69 -8.29
C HIS A 278 -1.34 -19.60 -8.31
N ASN A 279 -1.80 -19.21 -9.50
CA ASN A 279 -2.80 -18.13 -9.68
C ASN A 279 -4.25 -18.60 -9.44
N TYR A 280 -4.46 -19.91 -9.24
CA TYR A 280 -5.76 -20.57 -9.01
C TYR A 280 -6.84 -20.24 -10.06
N GLY A 281 -6.42 -19.96 -11.30
CA GLY A 281 -7.33 -19.60 -12.40
C GLY A 281 -7.82 -18.16 -12.34
N ILE A 282 -7.32 -17.33 -11.42
CA ILE A 282 -7.64 -15.90 -11.34
C ILE A 282 -6.75 -15.14 -12.32
N GLU A 283 -7.39 -14.33 -13.17
CA GLU A 283 -6.73 -13.55 -14.21
C GLU A 283 -6.28 -12.18 -13.69
N ARG A 284 -5.40 -11.51 -14.44
CA ARG A 284 -5.07 -10.11 -14.13
C ARG A 284 -6.22 -9.23 -14.63
N CYS A 285 -6.55 -8.18 -13.86
CA CYS A 285 -7.63 -7.27 -14.26
C CYS A 285 -7.41 -6.61 -15.63
N VAL A 286 -6.16 -6.46 -16.07
CA VAL A 286 -5.86 -5.91 -17.40
C VAL A 286 -6.19 -6.91 -18.52
N ASP A 287 -6.10 -8.21 -18.27
CA ASP A 287 -6.31 -9.23 -19.32
C ASP A 287 -7.80 -9.48 -19.58
N MET A 288 -8.65 -9.27 -18.58
CA MET A 288 -10.10 -9.46 -18.69
C MET A 288 -10.81 -8.46 -19.61
N PHE A 289 -10.18 -7.30 -19.89
CA PHE A 289 -10.80 -6.19 -20.64
C PHE A 289 -9.97 -5.76 -21.85
N VAL A 290 -8.93 -6.50 -22.20
CA VAL A 290 -8.23 -6.31 -23.46
C VAL A 290 -8.98 -7.12 -24.52
N GLU A 291 -9.66 -6.43 -25.43
CA GLU A 291 -10.12 -7.06 -26.67
C GLU A 291 -8.89 -7.69 -27.34
N GLU A 292 -8.95 -9.00 -27.63
CA GLU A 292 -7.96 -9.62 -28.53
C GLU A 292 -8.00 -8.84 -29.84
N SER A 293 -7.04 -7.93 -30.02
CA SER A 293 -6.82 -7.31 -31.31
C SER A 293 -6.28 -8.42 -32.20
N ASP A 294 -7.14 -9.01 -33.02
CA ASP A 294 -6.77 -9.86 -34.15
C ASP A 294 -5.82 -9.07 -35.07
N ASP A 295 -4.51 -9.20 -34.84
CA ASP A 295 -3.42 -8.81 -35.76
C ASP A 295 -2.56 -10.03 -36.10
#